data_AF-A0A2V4M408-F1
#
_entry.id   AF-A0A2V4M408-F1
#
_cell.length_a   1.000
_cell.length_b   1.000
_cell.length_c   1.000
_cell.angle_alpha   90.00
_cell.angle_beta   90.00
_cell.angle_gamma   90.00
#
_symmetry.space_group_name_H-M   'P 1'
#
loop_
_entity.id
_entity.type
_entity.pdbx_description
1 polymer ?
#
loop_
_entity_poly.entity_id
_entity_poly.type
_entity_poly.pdbx_seq_one_letter_code
_entity_poly.pdbx_strand_id
1 'polypeptide(L)' 'MFRLLFWIALIAAAFWLWRRFKRPAAPTTPPPAEPAPMVRCAQCGVHVPRDKALPRGEHWYCSQAHLEQSSHSSDC' A
#
# COMPACT_ATOMS: atom_id res chain seq x y z
N MET A 1 35.33 20.40 -29.22
CA MET A 1 34.55 19.19 -28.90
C MET A 1 34.22 18.99 -27.41
N PHE A 2 35.02 19.51 -26.46
CA PHE A 2 34.72 19.45 -25.01
C PHE A 2 33.47 20.24 -24.56
N ARG A 3 33.12 21.32 -25.28
CA ARG A 3 31.94 22.14 -25.00
C ARG A 3 30.66 21.30 -24.91
N LEU A 4 30.50 20.33 -25.80
CA LEU A 4 29.31 19.48 -25.85
C LEU A 4 29.29 18.47 -24.68
N LEU A 5 30.44 17.85 -24.39
CA LEU A 5 30.58 16.91 -23.27
C LEU A 5 30.30 17.58 -21.93
N PHE A 6 30.75 18.83 -21.75
CA PHE A 6 30.52 19.59 -20.53
C PHE A 6 29.03 19.92 -20.33
N TRP A 7 28.33 20.29 -21.40
CA TRP A 7 26.89 20.52 -21.38
C TRP A 7 26.09 19.23 -21.09
N ILE A 8 26.47 18.10 -21.70
CA ILE A 8 25.83 16.81 -21.43
C ILE A 8 26.01 16.40 -19.97
N ALA A 9 27.23 16.55 -19.43
CA ALA A 9 27.52 16.26 -18.03
C ALA A 9 26.71 17.16 -17.07
N LEU A 10 26.60 18.46 -17.36
CA LEU A 10 25.81 19.39 -16.56
C LEU A 10 24.32 19.04 -16.58
N ILE A 11 23.75 18.75 -17.75
CA ILE A 11 22.33 18.38 -17.88
C ILE A 11 22.06 17.04 -17.18
N ALA A 12 22.94 16.06 -17.33
CA ALA A 12 22.82 14.77 -16.66
C ALA A 12 22.88 14.92 -15.13
N ALA A 13 23.79 15.75 -14.61
CA ALA A 13 23.90 16.03 -13.18
C ALA A 13 22.66 16.76 -12.65
N ALA A 14 22.19 17.79 -13.36
CA ALA A 14 20.97 18.51 -13.00
C ALA A 14 19.74 17.59 -13.01
N PHE A 15 19.57 16.78 -14.07
CA PHE A 15 18.47 15.82 -14.16
C PHE A 15 18.54 14.73 -13.09
N TRP A 16 19.74 14.23 -12.79
CA TRP A 16 19.95 13.23 -11.74
C TRP A 16 19.64 13.81 -10.36
N LEU A 17 20.11 15.03 -10.07
CA LEU A 17 19.84 15.72 -8.81
C LEU A 17 18.34 16.05 -8.69
N TRP A 18 17.71 16.49 -9.78
CA TRP A 18 16.27 16.76 -9.79
C TRP A 18 15.46 15.46 -9.66
N ARG A 19 15.89 14.35 -10.27
CA ARG A 19 15.29 13.01 -10.06
C ARG A 19 15.54 12.48 -8.66
N ARG A 20 16.66 12.83 -8.02
CA ARG A 20 16.97 12.45 -6.63
C ARG A 20 16.12 13.24 -5.63
N PHE A 21 15.90 14.53 -5.87
CA PHE A 21 15.08 15.41 -5.04
C PHE A 21 13.57 15.30 -5.32
N LYS A 22 13.18 15.09 -6.59
CA LYS A 22 11.79 14.83 -7.01
C LYS A 22 11.42 13.37 -7.04
N ARG A 23 12.31 12.44 -6.69
CA ARG A 23 11.84 11.18 -6.12
C ARG A 23 11.11 11.65 -4.86
N PRO A 24 9.76 11.62 -4.83
CA PRO A 24 9.10 11.68 -3.54
C PRO A 24 9.78 10.58 -2.73
N ALA A 25 9.89 10.73 -1.41
CA ALA A 25 10.01 9.53 -0.61
C ALA A 25 8.97 8.57 -1.21
N ALA A 26 9.43 7.51 -1.90
CA ALA A 26 8.53 6.48 -2.35
C ALA A 26 7.72 6.22 -1.09
N PRO A 27 6.37 6.38 -1.10
CA PRO A 27 5.60 6.10 0.09
C PRO A 27 6.11 4.74 0.49
N THR A 28 6.81 4.66 1.62
CA THR A 28 7.64 3.52 1.99
C THR A 28 6.83 2.32 1.56
N THR A 29 7.20 1.66 0.46
CA THR A 29 6.57 0.38 0.18
C THR A 29 7.02 -0.36 1.40
N PRO A 30 6.10 -0.66 2.34
CA PRO A 30 6.51 -1.27 3.59
C PRO A 30 7.37 -2.46 3.19
N PRO A 31 8.54 -2.67 3.85
CA PRO A 31 9.37 -3.84 3.59
C PRO A 31 8.42 -5.02 3.44
N PRO A 32 8.50 -5.82 2.36
CA PRO A 32 7.41 -6.69 1.90
C PRO A 32 6.75 -7.27 3.12
N ALA A 33 5.59 -6.71 3.49
CA ALA A 33 5.04 -6.92 4.82
C ALA A 33 4.96 -8.43 4.94
N GLU A 34 5.64 -8.98 5.95
CA GLU A 34 5.58 -10.40 6.30
C GLU A 34 4.17 -10.87 5.98
N PRO A 35 3.99 -11.89 5.12
CA PRO A 35 2.74 -12.13 4.41
C PRO A 35 1.58 -11.95 5.37
N ALA A 36 0.94 -10.76 5.30
CA ALA A 36 0.00 -10.36 6.32
C ALA A 36 -1.06 -11.44 6.32
N PRO A 37 -1.28 -12.15 7.44
CA PRO A 37 -2.04 -13.38 7.43
C PRO A 37 -3.36 -13.12 6.73
N MET A 38 -3.58 -13.78 5.58
CA MET A 38 -4.74 -13.52 4.75
C MET A 38 -5.95 -14.03 5.52
N VAL A 39 -6.77 -13.11 6.01
CA VAL A 39 -7.96 -13.45 6.76
C VAL A 39 -9.15 -13.47 5.82
N ARG A 40 -10.02 -14.46 6.01
CA ARG A 40 -11.24 -14.59 5.21
C ARG A 40 -12.32 -13.72 5.82
N CYS A 41 -12.94 -12.88 4.98
CA CYS A 41 -14.12 -12.13 5.38
C CYS A 41 -15.25 -13.11 5.72
N ALA A 42 -15.82 -13.06 6.93
CA ALA A 42 -16.93 -13.94 7.32
C ALA A 42 -18.19 -13.74 6.47
N GLN A 43 -18.42 -12.51 5.98
CA GLN A 43 -19.61 -12.15 5.19
C GLN A 43 -19.44 -12.41 3.68
N CYS A 44 -18.24 -12.19 3.13
CA CYS A 44 -18.02 -12.23 1.67
C CYS A 44 -17.21 -13.44 1.22
N GLY A 45 -16.53 -14.12 2.13
CA GLY A 45 -15.60 -15.21 1.80
C GLY A 45 -14.33 -14.77 1.07
N VAL A 46 -14.14 -13.48 0.81
CA VAL A 46 -12.93 -12.92 0.17
C VAL A 46 -11.74 -12.96 1.13
N HIS A 47 -10.57 -13.30 0.60
CA HIS A 47 -9.29 -13.19 1.30
C HIS A 47 -8.83 -11.74 1.27
N VAL A 48 -8.69 -11.14 2.45
CA VAL A 48 -8.22 -9.76 2.63
C VAL A 48 -6.94 -9.77 3.45
N PRO A 49 -5.94 -8.94 3.12
CA PRO A 49 -4.78 -8.76 3.99
C PRO A 49 -5.21 -8.26 5.36
N ARG A 50 -4.66 -8.84 6.44
CA ARG A 50 -4.99 -8.44 7.82
C ARG A 50 -4.80 -6.95 8.08
N ASP A 51 -3.83 -6.31 7.42
CA ASP A 51 -3.59 -4.86 7.51
C ASP A 51 -4.78 -4.00 7.07
N LYS A 52 -5.68 -4.55 6.25
CA LYS A 52 -6.89 -3.88 5.76
C LYS A 52 -8.18 -4.49 6.34
N ALA A 53 -8.07 -5.56 7.13
CA ALA A 53 -9.23 -6.23 7.69
C ALA A 53 -9.58 -5.67 9.07
N LEU A 54 -10.86 -5.42 9.29
CA LEU A 54 -11.38 -4.97 10.59
C LEU A 54 -11.67 -6.19 11.46
N PRO A 55 -11.02 -6.34 12.64
CA PRO A 55 -11.32 -7.40 13.58
C PRO A 55 -12.62 -7.11 14.35
N ARG A 56 -13.49 -8.12 14.50
CA ARG A 56 -14.63 -8.07 15.43
C ARG A 56 -14.87 -9.41 16.07
N GLY A 57 -14.44 -9.52 17.33
CA GLY A 57 -14.38 -10.79 18.06
C GLY A 57 -13.41 -11.75 17.38
N GLU A 58 -13.90 -12.95 17.06
CA GLU A 58 -13.15 -13.98 16.32
C GLU A 58 -13.25 -13.85 14.78
N HIS A 59 -14.05 -12.91 14.27
CA HIS A 59 -14.32 -12.76 12.84
C HIS A 59 -13.61 -11.55 12.24
N TRP A 60 -13.24 -11.68 10.96
CA TRP A 60 -12.55 -10.64 10.18
C TRP A 60 -13.44 -10.13 9.05
N TYR A 61 -13.36 -8.83 8.76
CA TYR A 61 -14.20 -8.18 7.75
C TYR A 61 -13.40 -7.27 6.82
N CYS A 62 -13.76 -7.26 5.53
CA CYS A 62 -13.11 -6.44 4.50
C CYS A 62 -13.36 -4.93 4.66
N SER A 63 -14.48 -4.54 5.26
CA SER A 63 -14.94 -3.16 5.37
C SER A 63 -15.93 -3.00 6.53
N GLN A 64 -16.14 -1.77 6.98
CA GLN A 64 -17.13 -1.44 8.02
C GLN A 64 -18.55 -1.84 7.60
N ALA A 65 -18.90 -1.65 6.32
CA ALA A 65 -20.21 -2.06 5.80
C ALA A 65 -20.51 -3.55 6.05
N HIS A 66 -19.52 -4.42 5.87
CA HIS A 66 -19.68 -5.86 6.14
C HIS A 66 -19.69 -6.19 7.63
N LEU A 67 -18.99 -5.40 8.44
CA LEU A 67 -19.03 -5.48 9.89
C LEU A 67 -20.44 -5.22 10.41
N GLU A 68 -21.09 -4.16 9.94
CA GLU A 68 -22.44 -3.76 10.32
C GLU A 68 -23.50 -4.73 9.76
N GLN A 69 -23.30 -5.26 8.54
CA GLN A 69 -24.16 -6.33 8.02
C GLN A 69 -24.11 -7.59 8.91
N SER A 70 -22.92 -7.96 9.39
CA SER A 70 -22.77 -9.14 10.26
C SER A 70 -23.35 -8.92 11.67
N SER A 71 -23.31 -7.70 12.20
CA SER A 71 -23.96 -7.40 13.49
C SER A 71 -25.45 -7.59 13.41
N HIS A 72 -26.07 -7.10 12.34
CA HIS A 72 -27.52 -7.23 12.17
C HIS A 72 -28.01 -8.67 11.94
N SER A 73 -27.18 -9.57 11.41
CA SER A 73 -27.59 -10.97 11.21
C SER A 73 -27.43 -11.84 12.47
N SER A 74 -26.84 -11.33 13.55
CA SER A 74 -26.55 -12.10 14.76
C SER A 74 -27.70 -12.10 15.80
N ASP A 75 -28.78 -11.36 15.55
CA ASP A 75 -29.85 -11.04 16.52
C ASP A 75 -31.15 -11.87 16.32
N CYS A 76 -31.06 -13.12 15.85
CA CYS A 76 -32.20 -14.05 15.75
C CYS A 76 -32.05 -15.26 16.68
#